data_AF-A0A7X9I3P3-F1
#
_entry.id   AF-A0A7X9I3P3-F1
#
_cell.length_a   1.000
_cell.length_b   1.000
_cell.length_c   1.000
_cell.angle_alpha   90.00
_cell.angle_beta   90.00
_cell.angle_gamma   90.00
#
_symmetry.space_group_name_H-M   'P 1'
#
loop_
_entity.id
_entity.type
_entity.pdbx_description
1 polymer ?
#
loop_
_entity_poly.entity_id
_entity_poly.type
_entity_poly.pdbx_seq_one_letter_code
_entity_poly.pdbx_strand_id
1 'polypeptide(L)' 'MKSRVECNRLKGLLVERKLTQQKIASIAGISENSLARKINGHRDLWYWEMAFITKQLGFQAIHEVFPEICKSCGMTG' A
#
# COMPACT_ATOMS: atom_id res chain seq x y z
N MET A 1 -14.91 12.63 11.23
CA MET A 1 -14.66 11.72 10.10
C MET A 1 -13.17 11.43 10.06
N LYS A 2 -12.73 10.17 10.11
CA LYS A 2 -11.32 9.86 9.81
C LYS A 2 -11.10 10.18 8.33
N SER A 3 -10.12 11.04 8.04
CA SER A 3 -9.75 11.35 6.66
C SER A 3 -9.38 10.05 5.94
N ARG A 4 -9.89 9.84 4.73
CA ARG A 4 -9.47 8.69 3.91
C ARG A 4 -7.98 8.85 3.60
N VAL A 5 -7.22 7.78 3.79
CA VAL A 5 -5.80 7.76 3.47
C VAL A 5 -5.61 7.01 2.17
N GLU A 6 -5.34 7.75 1.10
CA GLU A 6 -5.03 7.16 -0.20
C GLU A 6 -3.53 6.89 -0.34
N CYS A 7 -3.17 5.72 -0.84
CA CYS A 7 -1.78 5.28 -1.01
C CYS A 7 -1.25 5.73 -2.39
N ASN A 8 -1.12 7.03 -2.61
CA ASN A 8 -0.70 7.58 -3.89
C ASN A 8 0.74 7.18 -4.25
N ARG A 9 1.63 7.06 -3.25
CA ARG A 9 2.98 6.55 -3.48
C ARG A 9 2.97 5.12 -4.03
N LEU A 10 2.21 4.21 -3.41
CA LEU A 10 2.05 2.85 -3.92
C LEU A 10 1.49 2.86 -5.34
N LYS A 11 0.43 3.65 -5.62
CA LYS A 11 -0.13 3.78 -6.98
C LYS A 11 0.95 4.20 -8.00
N GLY A 12 1.77 5.19 -7.67
CA GLY A 12 2.90 5.64 -8.51
C GLY A 12 3.93 4.53 -8.75
N LEU A 13 4.32 3.79 -7.70
CA LEU A 13 5.26 2.67 -7.81
C LEU A 13 4.77 1.56 -8.74
N LEU A 14 3.46 1.28 -8.76
CA LEU A 14 2.90 0.29 -9.69
C LEU A 14 3.08 0.73 -11.15
N VAL A 15 2.85 2.02 -11.43
CA VAL A 15 3.03 2.59 -12.77
C VAL A 15 4.50 2.63 -13.16
N GLU A 16 5.37 3.18 -12.31
CA GLU A 16 6.82 3.31 -12.52
C GLU A 16 7.48 1.96 -12.84
N ARG A 17 7.02 0.88 -12.19
CA ARG A 17 7.60 -0.46 -12.34
C ARG A 17 6.80 -1.39 -13.26
N LYS A 18 5.79 -0.88 -13.95
CA LYS A 18 4.90 -1.67 -14.83
C LYS A 18 4.31 -2.90 -14.13
N LEU A 19 3.92 -2.75 -12.86
CA LEU A 19 3.30 -3.80 -12.05
C LEU A 19 1.77 -3.65 -12.08
N THR A 20 1.06 -4.76 -12.22
CA THR A 20 -0.40 -4.77 -12.15
C THR A 20 -0.88 -4.83 -10.70
N GLN A 21 -2.06 -4.27 -10.42
CA GLN A 21 -2.70 -4.40 -9.11
C GLN A 21 -2.97 -5.87 -8.79
N GLN A 22 -3.42 -6.66 -9.77
CA GLN A 22 -3.58 -8.11 -9.64
C GLN A 22 -2.32 -8.82 -9.11
N LYS A 23 -1.13 -8.48 -9.64
CA LYS A 23 0.13 -9.11 -9.21
C LYS A 23 0.42 -8.82 -7.73
N ILE A 24 0.24 -7.57 -7.30
CA ILE A 24 0.45 -7.18 -5.90
C ILE A 24 -0.61 -7.77 -4.98
N ALA A 25 -1.86 -7.83 -5.43
CA ALA A 25 -2.95 -8.42 -4.66
C ALA A 25 -2.72 -9.91 -4.43
N SER A 26 -2.30 -10.65 -5.46
CA SER A 26 -1.93 -12.06 -5.38
C SER A 26 -0.81 -12.29 -4.36
N ILE A 27 0.24 -11.47 -4.40
CA ILE A 27 1.36 -11.52 -3.46
C ILE A 27 0.91 -11.24 -2.01
N ALA A 28 0.00 -10.29 -1.83
CA ALA A 28 -0.56 -9.95 -0.51
C ALA A 28 -1.66 -10.93 -0.05
N GLY A 29 -1.97 -11.98 -0.83
CA GLY A 29 -2.99 -12.97 -0.49
C GLY A 29 -4.41 -12.40 -0.48
N ILE A 30 -4.68 -11.33 -1.24
CA ILE A 30 -6.00 -10.67 -1.30
C ILE A 30 -6.49 -10.55 -2.74
N SER A 31 -7.79 -10.32 -2.90
CA SER A 31 -8.34 -10.03 -4.23
C SER A 31 -7.92 -8.64 -4.72
N GLU A 32 -7.80 -8.49 -6.04
CA GLU A 32 -7.48 -7.21 -6.67
C GLU A 32 -8.47 -6.11 -6.27
N ASN A 33 -9.77 -6.41 -6.21
CA ASN A 33 -10.79 -5.48 -5.73
C ASN A 33 -10.57 -5.07 -4.25
N SER A 34 -10.10 -6.00 -3.40
CA SER A 34 -9.75 -5.68 -2.02
C SER A 34 -8.56 -4.70 -1.97
N LEU A 35 -7.51 -4.98 -2.76
CA LEU A 35 -6.36 -4.09 -2.88
C LEU A 35 -6.79 -2.71 -3.41
N ALA A 36 -7.59 -2.65 -4.47
CA ALA A 36 -8.10 -1.41 -5.05
C ALA A 36 -8.88 -0.57 -4.02
N ARG A 37 -9.75 -1.19 -3.22
CA ARG A 37 -10.46 -0.49 -2.14
C ARG A 37 -9.51 0.02 -1.06
N LYS A 38 -8.48 -0.77 -0.72
CA LYS A 38 -7.48 -0.43 0.28
C LYS A 38 -6.61 0.76 -0.13
N ILE A 39 -6.01 0.71 -1.33
CA ILE A 39 -5.12 1.79 -1.82
C ILE A 39 -5.86 3.11 -2.09
N ASN A 40 -7.18 3.05 -2.29
CA ASN A 40 -8.06 4.21 -2.44
C ASN A 40 -8.70 4.66 -1.10
N GLY A 41 -8.22 4.15 0.04
CA GLY A 41 -8.66 4.61 1.36
C GLY A 41 -10.10 4.23 1.74
N HIS A 42 -10.69 3.25 1.06
CA HIS A 42 -12.01 2.70 1.41
C HIS A 42 -11.93 1.56 2.44
N ARG A 43 -10.73 0.97 2.63
CA ARG A 43 -10.44 -0.07 3.61
C ARG A 43 -9.02 0.11 4.13
N ASP A 44 -8.78 -0.32 5.36
CA ASP A 44 -7.46 -0.28 5.95
C ASP A 44 -6.54 -1.36 5.36
N LEU A 45 -5.26 -1.03 5.21
CA LEU A 45 -4.19 -2.01 5.02
C LEU A 45 -3.73 -2.53 6.38
N TRP A 46 -3.64 -3.84 6.49
CA TRP A 46 -3.06 -4.49 7.66
C TRP A 46 -1.54 -4.42 7.60
N TYR A 47 -0.89 -4.41 8.76
CA TYR A 47 0.56 -4.26 8.85
C TYR A 47 1.32 -5.33 8.05
N TRP A 48 0.88 -6.59 8.10
CA TRP A 48 1.52 -7.66 7.33
C TRP A 48 1.34 -7.46 5.81
N GLU A 49 0.17 -7.02 5.34
CA GLU A 49 -0.05 -6.70 3.92
C GLU A 49 0.96 -5.61 3.47
N MET A 50 1.13 -4.56 4.27
CA MET A 50 2.12 -3.52 3.99
C MET A 50 3.54 -4.08 3.97
N ALA A 51 3.93 -4.86 4.99
CA ALA A 51 5.27 -5.46 5.06
C ALA A 51 5.57 -6.37 3.87
N PHE A 52 4.61 -7.21 3.44
CA PHE A 52 4.77 -8.07 2.26
C PHE A 52 4.92 -7.25 0.98
N ILE A 53 4.06 -6.25 0.76
CA ILE A 53 4.12 -5.39 -0.42
C ILE A 53 5.45 -4.62 -0.46
N THR A 54 5.88 -4.05 0.67
CA THR A 54 7.16 -3.34 0.80
C THR A 54 8.35 -4.22 0.43
N LYS A 55 8.43 -5.42 1.01
CA LYS A 55 9.50 -6.39 0.73
C LYS A 55 9.53 -6.78 -0.75
N GLN A 56 8.37 -6.96 -1.37
CA GLN A 56 8.24 -7.42 -2.76
C GLN A 56 8.55 -6.31 -3.77
N LEU A 57 8.33 -5.06 -3.38
CA LEU A 57 8.82 -3.90 -4.11
C LEU A 57 10.30 -3.60 -3.82
N GLY A 58 10.99 -4.41 -3.01
CA GLY A 58 12.43 -4.27 -2.75
C GLY A 58 12.78 -3.04 -1.89
N PHE A 59 11.83 -2.52 -1.13
CA PHE A 59 12.07 -1.45 -0.15
C PHE A 59 12.33 -2.06 1.23
N GLN A 60 13.05 -1.32 2.08
CA GLN A 60 13.41 -1.79 3.43
C GLN A 60 12.45 -1.26 4.49
N ALA A 61 11.83 -0.11 4.25
CA ALA A 61 10.94 0.53 5.20
C ALA A 61 9.54 0.77 4.63
N ILE A 62 8.53 0.53 5.47
CA ILE A 62 7.10 0.68 5.09
C ILE A 62 6.80 2.11 4.65
N HIS A 63 7.41 3.12 5.27
CA HIS A 63 7.18 4.54 4.94
C HIS A 63 7.65 4.91 3.52
N GLU A 64 8.54 4.13 2.89
CA GLU A 64 8.97 4.36 1.50
C GLU A 64 7.87 4.02 0.49
N VAL A 65 6.94 3.14 0.88
CA VAL A 65 5.84 2.64 0.04
C VAL A 65 4.48 3.19 0.47
N PHE A 66 4.27 3.35 1.79
CA PHE A 66 3.02 3.81 2.41
C PHE A 66 3.20 5.07 3.29
N PRO A 67 3.84 6.14 2.78
CA PRO A 67 4.09 7.36 3.56
C PRO A 67 2.80 8.01 4.06
N GLU A 68 1.70 7.92 3.32
CA GLU A 68 0.41 8.51 3.70
C GLU A 68 -0.19 7.81 4.92
N ILE A 69 -0.06 6.48 5.01
CA ILE A 69 -0.49 5.69 6.17
C ILE A 69 0.39 6.02 7.37
N CYS A 70 1.72 5.99 7.20
CA CYS A 70 2.66 6.31 8.28
C CYS A 70 2.40 7.71 8.85
N LYS A 71 2.19 8.71 7.99
CA LYS A 71 1.84 10.08 8.40
C LYS A 71 0.52 10.12 9.16
N SER A 72 -0.50 9.39 8.70
CA SER A 72 -1.79 9.33 9.40
C SER A 72 -1.72 8.64 10.76
N CYS A 73 -0.78 7.71 10.95
CA CYS A 73 -0.55 7.01 12.21
C CYS A 73 0.39 7.76 13.17
N GLY A 74 0.92 8.93 12.79
CA GLY A 74 1.95 9.61 13.57
C GLY A 74 3.30 8.90 13.60
N MET A 75 3.51 7.95 12.68
CA MET A 75 4.80 7.27 12.49
C MET A 75 5.68 8.15 11.61
N THR A 76 6.22 9.23 12.17
CA THR A 76 7.31 9.99 11.55
C THR A 76 8.62 9.26 11.86
N GLY A 77 9.19 8.62 10.84
CA GLY A 77 10.61 8.24 10.84
C GLY A 77 11.49 9.44 10.57
#